data_AF-A0A7W1PDD2-F1
#
_entry.id   AF-A0A7W1PDD2-F1
#
_cell.length_a   1.000
_cell.length_b   1.000
_cell.length_c   1.000
_cell.angle_alpha   90.00
_cell.angle_beta   90.00
_cell.angle_gamma   90.00
#
_symmetry.space_group_name_H-M   'P 1'
#
loop_
_entity.id
_entity.type
_entity.pdbx_description
1 polymer ?
#
loop_
_entity_poly.entity_id
_entity_poly.type
_entity_poly.pdbx_seq_one_letter_code
_entity_poly.pdbx_strand_id
1 'polypeptide(L)' 'MTETDFLGRELTDTETQLARIYGELKTLAARTDLPPCAEHNVKKALACMWQVVNDLDIEFEQLYELGV' A
#
# COMPACT_ATOMS: atom_id res chain seq x y z
N MET A 1 -19.90 0.67 -0.51
CA MET A 1 -19.52 -0.72 -0.21
C MET A 1 -18.59 -0.63 0.98
N THR A 2 -18.85 -1.36 2.06
CA THR A 2 -17.92 -1.47 3.18
C THR A 2 -16.70 -2.25 2.69
N GLU A 3 -15.50 -1.69 2.86
CA GLU A 3 -14.26 -2.40 2.55
C GLU A 3 -14.07 -3.50 3.60
N THR A 4 -13.84 -4.73 3.14
CA THR A 4 -13.62 -5.89 3.99
C THR A 4 -12.22 -6.43 3.79
N ASP A 5 -11.59 -6.91 4.86
CA ASP A 5 -10.32 -7.64 4.80
C ASP A 5 -10.47 -8.97 4.03
N PHE A 6 -9.37 -9.72 3.83
CA PHE A 6 -9.44 -11.02 3.14
C PHE A 6 -10.17 -12.11 3.92
N LEU A 7 -10.43 -11.89 5.21
CA LEU A 7 -11.17 -12.79 6.07
C LEU A 7 -12.67 -12.42 6.10
N GLY A 8 -13.08 -11.42 5.31
CA GLY A 8 -14.46 -10.95 5.18
C GLY A 8 -14.95 -10.11 6.35
N ARG A 9 -14.04 -9.56 7.16
CA ARG A 9 -14.36 -8.65 8.28
C ARG A 9 -14.38 -7.22 7.75
N GLU A 10 -15.27 -6.40 8.30
CA GLU A 10 -15.25 -4.98 7.99
C GLU A 10 -13.97 -4.34 8.54
N LEU A 11 -13.31 -3.55 7.70
CA LEU A 11 -12.16 -2.76 8.15
C LEU A 11 -12.63 -1.71 9.16
N THR A 12 -11.84 -1.54 10.20
CA THR A 12 -11.94 -0.38 11.09
C THR A 12 -11.59 0.91 10.35
N ASP A 13 -11.95 2.06 10.93
CA ASP A 13 -11.57 3.37 10.38
C ASP A 13 -10.04 3.50 10.19
N THR A 14 -9.27 2.96 11.13
CA THR A 14 -7.80 2.97 11.07
C THR A 14 -7.28 2.08 9.94
N GLU A 15 -7.78 0.85 9.81
CA GLU A 15 -7.37 -0.07 8.74
C GLU A 15 -7.75 0.48 7.36
N THR A 16 -8.92 1.09 7.24
CA THR A 16 -9.36 1.81 6.03
C THR A 16 -8.38 2.93 5.69
N GLN A 17 -7.92 3.69 6.68
CA GLN A 17 -6.93 4.75 6.45
C GLN A 17 -5.57 4.19 6.01
N LEU A 18 -5.13 3.08 6.59
CA LEU A 18 -3.87 2.42 6.22
C LEU A 18 -3.93 1.87 4.79
N ALA A 19 -5.04 1.20 4.42
CA ALA A 19 -5.30 0.70 3.08
C ALA A 19 -5.28 1.83 2.05
N ARG A 20 -5.91 2.97 2.37
CA ARG A 20 -5.89 4.15 1.51
C ARG A 20 -4.48 4.70 1.28
N ILE A 21 -3.68 4.85 2.33
CA ILE A 21 -2.28 5.33 2.22
C ILE A 21 -1.46 4.37 1.36
N TYR A 22 -1.63 3.06 1.57
CA TYR A 22 -0.98 2.03 0.78
C TYR A 22 -1.32 2.15 -0.72
N GLY A 23 -2.60 2.29 -1.06
CA GLY A 23 -3.06 2.46 -2.45
C GLY A 23 -2.55 3.76 -3.11
N GLU A 24 -2.48 4.85 -2.35
CA GLU A 24 -1.90 6.12 -2.83
C GLU A 24 -0.40 5.98 -3.10
N LEU A 25 0.34 5.28 -2.24
CA LEU A 25 1.76 5.00 -2.45
C LEU A 25 2.01 4.07 -3.65
N LYS A 26 1.19 3.04 -3.86
CA LYS A 26 1.22 2.21 -5.09
C LYS A 26 1.07 3.07 -6.34
N THR A 27 0.09 3.97 -6.33
CA THR A 27 -0.17 4.89 -7.43
C THR A 27 1.02 5.80 -7.71
N LEU A 28 1.66 6.33 -6.66
CA LEU A 28 2.87 7.15 -6.81
C LEU A 28 4.07 6.33 -7.28
N ALA A 29 4.26 5.11 -6.76
CA ALA A 29 5.37 4.23 -7.12
C ALA A 29 5.33 3.79 -8.60
N ALA A 30 4.13 3.74 -9.19
CA ALA A 30 3.93 3.44 -10.61
C ALA A 30 4.24 4.62 -11.54
N ARG A 31 4.48 5.84 -11.02
CA ARG A 31 4.81 7.00 -11.84
C ARG A 31 6.26 6.96 -12.33
N THR A 32 6.47 7.34 -13.58
CA THR A 32 7.79 7.41 -14.21
C THR A 32 8.37 8.83 -14.29
N ASP A 33 7.67 9.82 -13.73
CA ASP A 33 8.01 11.25 -13.82
C ASP A 33 8.38 11.88 -12.47
N LEU A 34 8.59 11.06 -11.44
CA LEU A 34 9.07 11.53 -10.14
C LEU A 34 10.56 11.89 -10.20
N PRO A 35 11.01 12.92 -9.46
CA PRO A 35 12.42 13.12 -9.20
C PRO A 35 13.05 11.86 -8.56
N PRO A 36 14.31 11.49 -8.86
CA PRO A 36 14.89 10.23 -8.40
C PRO A 36 14.86 10.03 -6.88
N CYS A 37 15.04 11.10 -6.11
CA CYS A 37 14.95 11.03 -4.65
C CYS A 37 13.51 10.73 -4.17
N ALA A 38 12.50 11.26 -4.85
CA ALA A 38 11.11 11.02 -4.51
C ALA A 38 10.71 9.59 -4.86
N GLU A 39 11.06 9.10 -6.06
CA GLU A 39 10.80 7.72 -6.48
C GLU A 39 11.34 6.71 -5.45
N HIS A 40 12.61 6.85 -5.07
CA HIS A 40 13.26 5.92 -4.12
C HIS A 40 12.59 5.92 -2.75
N ASN A 41 12.20 7.10 -2.25
CA ASN A 41 11.57 7.21 -0.93
C ASN A 41 10.09 6.77 -0.95
N VAL A 42 9.37 6.99 -2.06
CA VAL A 42 8.02 6.45 -2.25
C VAL A 42 8.05 4.93 -2.23
N LYS A 43 8.99 4.29 -2.94
CA LYS A 43 9.15 2.82 -2.94
C LYS A 43 9.48 2.28 -1.55
N LYS A 44 10.33 2.96 -0.79
CA LYS A 44 10.61 2.60 0.62
C LYS A 44 9.39 2.72 1.52
N ALA A 45 8.65 3.83 1.41
CA ALA A 45 7.42 4.03 2.19
C ALA A 45 6.38 2.97 1.83
N LEU A 46 6.25 2.64 0.53
CA LEU A 46 5.39 1.57 0.04
C LEU A 46 5.80 0.21 0.62
N ALA A 47 7.09 -0.11 0.68
CA ALA A 47 7.57 -1.34 1.30
C ALA A 47 7.17 -1.45 2.79
N CYS A 48 7.33 -0.36 3.55
CA CYS A 48 6.90 -0.33 4.95
C CYS A 48 5.38 -0.50 5.09
N MET A 49 4.60 0.15 4.22
CA MET A 49 3.13 0.03 4.26
C MET A 49 2.64 -1.34 3.78
N TRP A 50 3.35 -1.99 2.85
CA TRP A 50 3.09 -3.37 2.46
C TRP A 50 3.17 -4.28 3.69
N GLN A 51 4.19 -4.14 4.54
CA GLN A 51 4.29 -4.94 5.78
C GLN A 51 3.07 -4.73 6.68
N VAL A 52 2.59 -3.49 6.82
CA VAL A 52 1.41 -3.17 7.64
C VAL A 52 0.15 -3.85 7.10
N VAL A 53 -0.13 -3.72 5.80
CA VAL A 53 -1.37 -4.30 5.22
C VAL A 53 -1.33 -5.82 5.15
N ASN A 54 -0.15 -6.43 5.07
CA ASN A 54 0.00 -7.89 5.14
C ASN A 54 -0.20 -8.39 6.57
N ASP A 55 0.44 -7.78 7.57
CA ASP A 55 0.35 -8.21 8.97
C ASP A 55 -1.05 -8.03 9.57
N LEU A 56 -1.86 -7.13 9.00
CA LEU A 56 -3.25 -6.87 9.39
C LEU A 56 -4.28 -7.61 8.52
N ASP A 57 -3.86 -8.52 7.64
CA ASP A 57 -4.73 -9.26 6.73
C ASP A 57 -5.58 -8.38 5.77
N ILE A 58 -5.12 -7.16 5.44
CA ILE A 58 -5.84 -6.17 4.63
C ILE A 58 -5.60 -6.36 3.12
N GLU A 59 -4.35 -6.35 2.66
CA GLU A 59 -3.96 -6.49 1.24
C GLU A 59 -2.75 -7.46 1.10
N PHE A 60 -2.85 -8.45 0.20
CA PHE A 60 -1.86 -9.51 -0.02
C PHE A 60 -1.49 -9.54 -1.49
N GLU A 61 -0.32 -9.00 -1.81
CA GLU A 61 0.21 -8.98 -3.18
C GLU A 61 1.74 -8.97 -3.19
N GLN A 62 2.32 -9.19 -4.37
CA GLN A 62 3.76 -9.02 -4.60
C GLN A 62 4.00 -7.72 -5.35
N LEU A 63 5.00 -6.94 -4.93
CA LEU A 63 5.25 -5.60 -5.48
C LEU A 63 6.40 -5.53 -6.49
N TYR A 64 6.85 -6.67 -7.00
CA TYR A 64 8.02 -6.77 -7.87
C TYR A 64 7.92 -5.89 -9.14
N GLU A 65 6.72 -5.72 -9.68
CA GLU A 65 6.48 -4.87 -10.85
C GLU A 65 6.72 -3.39 -10.55
N LEU A 66 6.58 -2.97 -9.29
CA LEU A 66 6.87 -1.61 -8.82
C LEU A 66 8.33 -1.45 -8.36
N GLY A 67 9.14 -2.51 -8.43
CA GLY A 67 10.53 -2.50 -7.95
C GLY A 67 10.64 -2.35 -6.43
N VAL A 68 9.67 -2.92 -5.70
CA VAL A 68 9.64 -3.02 -4.23
C VAL A 68 9.77 -4.49 -3.82
#